data_AF-A0A6G1C595-F1
#
_entry.id   AF-A0A6G1C595-F1
#
_cell.length_a   1.000
_cell.length_b   1.000
_cell.length_c   1.000
_cell.angle_alpha   90.00
_cell.angle_beta   90.00
_cell.angle_gamma   90.00
#
_symmetry.space_group_name_H-M   'P 1'
#
loop_
_entity.id
_entity.type
_entity.pdbx_description
1 polymer ?
#
loop_
_entity_poly.entity_id
_entity_poly.type
_entity_poly.pdbx_seq_one_letter_code
_entity_poly.pdbx_strand_id
1 'polypeptide(L)'
;MAAAAAMAGCGGGLQQQQTVVAATDKQQVKAGGGRRGRREMRRIEDATSRQVTFSKRRSGLLKKAFELSVLCDAEVALIVFSPRGRLYEFASASDLQRTIDRYLNHTKSRSAHENGDESCVQKWRSEATTLEKKIEAIDGYKSKLLGEGLGSCSVQELQELEVQLEKSLCCIRRKKQKMLMDQILELKEKETNLLKENMVLRDQVYICFDLIEMLFEILLTRVIELASEIYICCVHEWMNGFMGWCMACILAVEGFVAVCGGAE
;
A
#
# COMPACT_ATOMS: atom_id res chain seq x y z
N MET A 1 7.36 -10.01 -20.27
CA MET A 1 6.54 -9.88 -19.04
C MET A 1 5.13 -10.37 -19.35
N ALA A 2 5.00 -11.69 -19.52
CA ALA A 2 3.72 -12.36 -19.74
C ALA A 2 3.10 -12.71 -18.39
N ALA A 3 1.82 -12.41 -18.21
CA ALA A 3 0.99 -13.01 -17.17
C ALA A 3 -0.12 -13.77 -17.87
N ALA A 4 0.04 -15.10 -17.92
CA ALA A 4 -0.95 -16.06 -18.35
C ALA A 4 -1.64 -16.67 -17.12
N ALA A 5 -2.94 -16.88 -17.26
CA ALA A 5 -3.78 -17.96 -16.74
C ALA A 5 -3.54 -18.53 -15.33
N ALA A 6 -4.60 -18.53 -14.52
CA ALA A 6 -4.93 -19.66 -13.65
C ALA A 6 -6.46 -19.72 -13.41
N MET A 7 -7.12 -20.60 -14.16
CA MET A 7 -8.36 -21.27 -13.76
C MET A 7 -7.97 -22.58 -13.05
N ALA A 8 -8.40 -22.75 -11.81
CA ALA A 8 -8.56 -24.01 -11.07
C ALA A 8 -9.28 -23.63 -9.76
N GLY A 9 -10.33 -24.30 -9.28
CA GLY A 9 -10.66 -25.71 -9.40
C GLY A 9 -10.41 -26.38 -8.04
N CYS A 10 -11.49 -26.97 -7.50
CA CYS A 10 -11.52 -28.00 -6.46
C CYS A 10 -11.42 -27.59 -4.97
N GLY A 11 -12.53 -27.86 -4.26
CA GLY A 11 -12.56 -29.05 -3.40
C GLY A 11 -12.21 -28.85 -1.93
N GLY A 12 -13.24 -28.86 -1.09
CA GLY A 12 -13.13 -29.06 0.35
C GLY A 12 -14.50 -29.38 0.93
N GLY A 13 -14.82 -30.67 1.04
CA GLY A 13 -15.93 -31.14 1.87
C GLY A 13 -15.66 -30.91 3.36
N LEU A 14 -16.59 -31.39 4.20
CA LEU A 14 -16.75 -31.17 5.65
C LEU A 14 -17.69 -29.98 5.92
N GLN A 15 -18.84 -30.10 6.57
CA GLN A 15 -19.42 -31.20 7.32
C GLN A 15 -20.93 -30.94 7.37
N GLN A 16 -21.72 -32.01 7.50
CA GLN A 16 -23.08 -31.92 8.02
C GLN A 16 -23.10 -30.97 9.21
N GLN A 17 -23.70 -29.79 9.07
CA GLN A 17 -24.35 -29.13 10.18
C GLN A 17 -25.84 -29.43 10.07
N GLN A 18 -26.12 -30.68 10.42
CA GLN A 18 -27.24 -31.00 11.26
C GLN A 18 -27.10 -30.14 12.52
N THR A 19 -27.51 -28.87 12.48
CA THR A 19 -27.91 -28.18 13.71
C THR A 19 -29.24 -28.81 14.13
N VAL A 20 -29.11 -30.01 14.71
CA VAL A 20 -29.85 -30.35 15.92
C VAL A 20 -29.81 -29.08 16.73
N VAL A 21 -30.97 -28.45 16.93
CA VAL A 21 -31.07 -27.31 17.83
C VAL A 21 -30.76 -27.88 19.21
N ALA A 22 -29.47 -27.90 19.54
CA ALA A 22 -29.00 -28.15 20.87
C ALA A 22 -29.75 -27.15 21.73
N ALA A 23 -30.58 -27.70 22.61
CA ALA A 23 -31.13 -27.00 23.73
C ALA A 23 -29.96 -26.40 24.48
N THR A 24 -29.62 -25.14 24.17
CA THR A 24 -28.85 -24.32 25.07
C THR A 24 -29.82 -23.95 26.17
N ASP A 25 -29.88 -24.83 27.16
CA ASP A 25 -30.45 -24.57 28.47
C ASP A 25 -29.58 -23.49 29.12
N LYS A 26 -29.79 -22.24 28.68
CA LYS A 26 -29.38 -21.07 29.45
C LYS A 26 -30.52 -20.80 30.42
N GLN A 27 -30.43 -21.51 31.52
CA GLN A 27 -31.13 -21.25 32.76
C GLN A 27 -30.83 -19.80 33.18
N GLN A 28 -31.72 -18.88 32.82
CA GLN A 28 -31.90 -17.65 33.56
C GLN A 28 -33.27 -17.73 34.21
N VAL A 29 -33.24 -18.19 35.46
CA VAL A 29 -34.29 -17.94 36.43
C VAL A 29 -34.42 -16.43 36.59
N LYS A 30 -35.53 -15.87 36.11
CA LYS A 30 -36.13 -14.68 36.70
C LYS A 30 -37.64 -14.89 36.78
N ALA A 31 -38.10 -15.01 38.02
CA ALA A 31 -39.50 -14.97 38.40
C ALA A 31 -40.15 -13.68 37.89
N GLY A 32 -41.41 -13.81 37.47
CA GLY A 32 -42.21 -12.71 36.95
C GLY A 32 -43.45 -13.22 36.26
N GLY A 33 -44.36 -13.82 37.04
CA GLY A 33 -45.74 -14.00 36.60
C GLY A 33 -46.30 -12.62 36.24
N GLY A 34 -46.63 -12.43 34.97
CA GLY A 34 -47.11 -11.14 34.48
C GLY A 34 -47.96 -11.39 33.25
N ARG A 35 -49.27 -11.17 33.40
CA ARG A 35 -50.23 -11.17 32.28
C ARG A 35 -49.63 -10.38 31.12
N ARG A 36 -49.53 -11.03 29.96
CA ARG A 36 -49.05 -10.45 28.71
C ARG A 36 -49.97 -9.27 28.37
N GLY A 37 -49.56 -8.04 28.71
CA GLY A 37 -50.32 -6.84 28.39
C GLY A 37 -50.61 -6.81 26.89
N ARG A 38 -51.88 -6.57 26.52
CA ARG A 38 -52.28 -6.40 25.13
C ARG A 38 -51.50 -5.21 24.57
N ARG A 39 -50.63 -5.46 23.60
CA ARG A 39 -49.90 -4.41 22.87
C ARG A 39 -50.69 -4.04 21.62
N GLU A 40 -50.72 -2.75 21.31
CA GLU A 40 -51.27 -2.24 20.06
C GLU A 40 -50.51 -2.77 18.86
N MET A 41 -51.21 -2.98 17.74
CA MET A 41 -50.61 -3.45 16.49
C MET A 41 -50.00 -2.25 15.74
N ARG A 42 -48.86 -1.78 16.23
CA ARG A 42 -48.03 -0.74 15.59
C ARG A 42 -46.54 -1.05 15.75
N ARG A 43 -45.70 -0.33 15.00
CA ARG A 43 -44.24 -0.41 15.15
C ARG A 43 -43.86 -0.06 16.60
N ILE A 44 -42.95 -0.85 17.20
CA ILE A 44 -42.39 -0.55 18.52
C ILE A 44 -41.27 0.48 18.31
N GLU A 45 -41.38 1.65 18.92
CA GLU A 45 -40.40 2.73 18.74
C GLU A 45 -39.09 2.47 19.49
N ASP A 46 -39.17 2.00 20.74
CA ASP A 46 -37.99 1.64 21.54
C ASP A 46 -37.20 0.50 20.89
N ALA A 47 -35.93 0.76 20.59
CA ALA A 47 -35.04 -0.19 19.93
C ALA A 47 -34.78 -1.45 20.77
N THR A 48 -34.68 -1.32 22.09
CA THR A 48 -34.37 -2.43 22.99
C THR A 48 -35.56 -3.37 23.12
N SER A 49 -36.76 -2.81 23.40
CA SER A 49 -38.00 -3.59 23.41
C SER A 49 -38.30 -4.19 22.03
N ARG A 50 -37.98 -3.50 20.93
CA ARG A 50 -38.18 -4.00 19.56
C ARG A 50 -37.30 -5.21 19.29
N GLN A 51 -36.02 -5.17 19.68
CA GLN A 51 -35.10 -6.30 19.51
C GLN A 51 -35.54 -7.53 20.30
N VAL A 52 -35.90 -7.35 21.58
CA VAL A 52 -36.39 -8.46 22.43
C VAL A 52 -37.69 -9.04 21.88
N THR A 53 -38.60 -8.18 21.40
CA THR A 53 -39.87 -8.62 20.83
C THR A 53 -39.67 -9.34 19.50
N PHE A 54 -38.78 -8.86 18.64
CA PHE A 54 -38.40 -9.53 17.39
C PHE A 54 -37.90 -10.95 17.68
N SER A 55 -36.95 -11.11 18.60
CA SER A 55 -36.44 -12.44 18.96
C SER A 55 -37.54 -13.37 19.45
N LYS A 56 -38.43 -12.89 20.34
CA LYS A 56 -39.55 -13.70 20.86
C LYS A 56 -40.58 -14.04 19.78
N ARG A 57 -41.00 -13.08 18.95
CA ARG A 57 -42.01 -13.27 17.90
C ARG A 57 -41.48 -14.13 16.76
N ARG A 58 -40.24 -13.91 16.31
CA ARG A 58 -39.57 -14.73 15.29
C ARG A 58 -39.51 -16.19 15.74
N SER A 59 -39.05 -16.46 16.96
CA SER A 59 -39.02 -17.83 17.50
C SER A 59 -40.43 -18.44 17.63
N GLY A 60 -41.43 -17.65 18.03
CA GLY A 60 -42.83 -18.11 18.05
C GLY A 60 -43.38 -18.42 16.65
N LEU A 61 -43.05 -17.59 15.66
CA LEU A 61 -43.48 -17.77 14.28
C LEU A 61 -42.84 -19.00 13.64
N LEU A 62 -41.55 -19.22 13.85
CA LEU A 62 -40.84 -20.43 13.41
C LEU A 62 -41.47 -21.69 14.00
N LYS A 63 -41.82 -21.68 15.30
CA LYS A 63 -42.52 -22.79 15.93
C LYS A 63 -43.89 -23.05 15.30
N LYS A 64 -44.65 -21.99 14.99
CA LYS A 64 -45.96 -22.13 14.34
C LYS A 64 -45.85 -22.64 12.91
N ALA A 65 -44.87 -22.18 12.15
CA ALA A 65 -44.58 -22.69 10.81
C ALA A 65 -44.20 -24.19 10.84
N PHE A 66 -43.39 -24.59 11.83
CA PHE A 66 -43.02 -25.98 12.05
C PHE A 66 -44.23 -26.85 12.46
N GLU A 67 -45.04 -26.38 13.41
CA GLU A 67 -46.29 -27.06 13.81
C GLU A 67 -47.20 -27.27 12.60
N LEU A 68 -47.41 -26.25 11.76
CA LEU A 68 -48.25 -26.36 10.57
C LEU A 68 -47.70 -27.37 9.54
N SER A 69 -46.39 -27.33 9.32
CA SER A 69 -45.69 -28.27 8.43
C SER A 69 -45.87 -29.72 8.89
N VAL A 70 -45.65 -29.99 10.18
CA VAL A 70 -45.74 -31.36 10.72
C VAL A 70 -47.17 -31.85 10.88
N LEU A 71 -48.09 -31.01 11.36
CA LEU A 71 -49.47 -31.42 11.67
C LEU A 71 -50.33 -31.62 10.41
N CYS A 72 -50.05 -30.85 9.36
CA CYS A 72 -50.88 -30.84 8.15
C CYS A 72 -50.14 -31.32 6.90
N ASP A 73 -48.89 -31.78 7.04
CA ASP A 73 -48.00 -32.13 5.92
C ASP A 73 -47.94 -31.04 4.84
N ALA A 74 -47.98 -29.79 5.29
CA ALA A 74 -48.00 -28.62 4.42
C ALA A 74 -46.56 -28.17 4.14
N GLU A 75 -46.23 -27.95 2.87
CA GLU A 75 -44.94 -27.36 2.52
C GLU A 75 -44.92 -25.87 2.89
N VAL A 76 -44.17 -25.55 3.93
CA VAL A 76 -44.03 -24.18 4.45
C VAL A 76 -42.58 -23.72 4.31
N ALA A 77 -42.39 -22.51 3.78
CA ALA A 77 -41.13 -21.79 3.78
C ALA A 77 -41.33 -20.42 4.45
N LEU A 78 -40.38 -20.02 5.31
CA LEU A 78 -40.39 -18.75 6.01
C LEU A 78 -39.02 -18.10 5.90
N ILE A 79 -38.99 -16.83 5.49
CA ILE A 79 -37.78 -16.02 5.37
C ILE A 79 -37.98 -14.73 6.17
N VAL A 80 -37.08 -14.45 7.09
CA VAL A 80 -37.14 -13.25 7.95
C VAL A 80 -35.80 -12.54 7.95
N PHE A 81 -35.78 -11.31 7.44
CA PHE A 81 -34.65 -10.41 7.58
C PHE A 81 -34.80 -9.54 8.81
N SER A 82 -33.77 -9.52 9.66
CA SER A 82 -33.68 -8.49 10.70
C SER A 82 -33.33 -7.13 10.08
N PRO A 83 -33.65 -6.01 10.75
CA PRO A 83 -33.22 -4.67 10.33
C PRO A 83 -31.69 -4.50 10.23
N ARG A 84 -30.92 -5.44 10.81
CA ARG A 84 -29.46 -5.49 10.74
C ARG A 84 -28.94 -6.41 9.63
N GLY A 85 -29.80 -6.84 8.70
CA GLY A 85 -29.45 -7.69 7.57
C GLY A 85 -29.25 -9.17 7.90
N ARG A 86 -29.39 -9.61 9.16
CA ARG A 86 -29.31 -11.05 9.49
C ARG A 86 -30.52 -11.81 8.95
N LEU A 87 -30.26 -12.87 8.21
CA LEU A 87 -31.22 -13.81 7.66
C LEU A 87 -31.58 -14.89 8.71
N TYR A 88 -32.87 -15.18 8.82
CA TYR A 88 -33.40 -16.33 9.54
C TYR A 88 -34.39 -17.03 8.63
N GLU A 89 -34.19 -18.32 8.39
CA GLU A 89 -34.99 -19.10 7.47
C GLU A 89 -35.46 -20.42 8.10
N PHE A 90 -36.58 -20.91 7.58
CA PHE A 90 -37.12 -22.24 7.86
C PHE A 90 -37.78 -22.77 6.60
N ALA A 91 -37.52 -24.04 6.28
CA ALA A 91 -38.17 -24.76 5.20
C ALA A 91 -38.62 -26.13 5.73
N SER A 92 -39.83 -26.53 5.36
CA SER A 92 -40.34 -27.89 5.61
C SER A 92 -39.65 -28.94 4.75
N ALA A 93 -39.21 -28.56 3.55
CA ALA A 93 -38.44 -29.41 2.65
C ALA A 93 -36.94 -29.35 2.99
N SER A 94 -36.17 -30.32 2.49
CA SER A 94 -34.71 -30.37 2.66
C SER A 94 -33.97 -29.15 2.09
N ASP A 95 -34.62 -28.37 1.23
CA ASP A 95 -34.05 -27.18 0.60
C ASP A 95 -35.10 -26.07 0.45
N LEU A 96 -34.77 -24.87 0.92
CA LEU A 96 -35.59 -23.66 0.77
C LEU A 96 -35.71 -23.26 -0.71
N GLN A 97 -34.66 -23.45 -1.52
CA GLN A 97 -34.67 -23.09 -2.93
C GLN A 97 -35.77 -23.83 -3.68
N ARG A 98 -35.98 -25.12 -3.36
CA ARG A 98 -37.04 -25.92 -3.98
C ARG A 98 -38.43 -25.35 -3.75
N THR A 99 -38.72 -24.86 -2.55
CA THR A 99 -40.02 -24.24 -2.24
C THR A 99 -40.16 -22.87 -2.92
N ILE A 100 -39.08 -22.08 -2.98
CA ILE A 100 -39.04 -20.82 -3.73
C ILE A 100 -39.27 -21.07 -5.22
N ASP A 101 -38.60 -22.04 -5.83
CA ASP A 101 -38.75 -22.38 -7.24
C ASP A 101 -40.17 -22.85 -7.55
N ARG A 102 -40.78 -23.64 -6.66
CA ARG A 102 -42.18 -24.04 -6.80
C ARG A 102 -43.12 -22.83 -6.75
N TYR A 103 -42.88 -21.90 -5.82
CA TYR A 103 -43.64 -20.64 -5.77
C TYR A 103 -43.46 -19.85 -7.06
N LEU A 104 -42.22 -19.63 -7.51
CA LEU A 104 -41.91 -18.88 -8.73
C LEU A 104 -42.54 -19.53 -9.97
N ASN A 105 -42.56 -20.85 -10.07
CA ASN A 105 -43.20 -21.55 -11.19
C ASN A 105 -44.73 -21.49 -11.11
N HIS A 106 -45.30 -21.54 -9.91
CA HIS A 106 -46.74 -21.36 -9.71
C HIS A 106 -47.17 -19.93 -10.01
N THR A 107 -46.38 -18.93 -9.61
CA THR A 107 -46.64 -17.52 -9.96
C THR A 107 -46.43 -17.25 -11.43
N LYS A 108 -45.43 -17.85 -12.08
CA LYS A 108 -45.23 -17.77 -13.55
C LYS A 108 -46.42 -18.35 -14.32
N SER A 109 -46.94 -19.50 -13.86
CA SER A 109 -48.15 -20.10 -14.47
C SER A 109 -49.41 -19.27 -14.19
N ARG A 110 -49.45 -18.47 -13.12
CA ARG A 110 -50.55 -17.57 -12.78
C ARG A 110 -50.43 -16.20 -13.47
N SER A 111 -49.21 -15.75 -13.75
CA SER A 111 -48.91 -14.49 -14.45
C SER A 111 -49.08 -14.57 -15.96
N ALA A 112 -49.23 -15.77 -16.54
CA ALA A 112 -49.83 -15.91 -17.88
C ALA A 112 -51.25 -15.32 -17.95
N HIS A 113 -51.86 -15.00 -16.81
CA HIS A 113 -53.14 -14.32 -16.69
C HIS A 113 -53.04 -12.84 -16.26
N GLU A 114 -51.85 -12.34 -15.87
CA GLU A 114 -51.62 -10.95 -15.42
C GLU A 114 -50.23 -10.43 -15.90
N ASN A 115 -50.26 -9.66 -17.00
CA ASN A 115 -49.15 -9.20 -17.86
C ASN A 115 -48.09 -8.24 -17.24
N GLY A 116 -47.87 -8.22 -15.91
CA GLY A 116 -47.06 -7.18 -15.26
C GLY A 116 -45.56 -7.45 -15.13
N ASP A 117 -45.17 -8.67 -14.73
CA ASP A 117 -43.80 -8.96 -14.25
C ASP A 117 -42.85 -9.49 -15.34
N GLU A 118 -43.40 -10.13 -16.37
CA GLU A 118 -42.66 -10.66 -17.52
C GLU A 118 -42.00 -9.52 -18.34
N SER A 119 -42.66 -8.34 -18.38
CA SER A 119 -42.18 -7.15 -19.08
C SER A 119 -40.84 -6.63 -18.56
N CYS A 120 -40.61 -6.65 -17.24
CA CYS A 120 -39.37 -6.10 -16.67
C CYS A 120 -38.17 -7.02 -16.95
N VAL A 121 -38.36 -8.34 -16.81
CA VAL A 121 -37.32 -9.34 -17.08
C VAL A 121 -36.99 -9.38 -18.56
N GLN A 122 -37.99 -9.25 -19.42
CA GLN A 122 -37.82 -9.24 -20.87
C GLN A 122 -37.12 -7.96 -21.36
N LYS A 123 -37.39 -6.81 -20.72
CA LYS A 123 -36.65 -5.57 -20.95
C LYS A 123 -35.16 -5.74 -20.63
N TRP A 124 -34.80 -6.23 -19.44
CA TRP A 124 -33.39 -6.44 -19.08
C TRP A 124 -32.69 -7.47 -19.98
N ARG A 125 -33.39 -8.52 -20.43
CA ARG A 125 -32.86 -9.45 -21.43
C ARG A 125 -32.62 -8.78 -22.78
N SER A 126 -33.53 -7.92 -23.24
CA SER A 126 -33.34 -7.16 -24.48
C SER A 126 -32.18 -6.17 -24.38
N GLU A 127 -31.99 -5.55 -23.21
CA GLU A 127 -30.86 -4.67 -22.96
C GLU A 127 -29.53 -5.44 -22.92
N ALA A 128 -29.50 -6.61 -22.27
CA ALA A 128 -28.33 -7.48 -22.24
C ALA A 128 -27.90 -7.91 -23.65
N THR A 129 -28.85 -8.39 -24.48
CA THR A 129 -28.56 -8.76 -25.87
C THR A 129 -28.13 -7.56 -26.73
N THR A 130 -28.64 -6.36 -26.44
CA THR A 130 -28.21 -5.13 -27.11
C THR A 130 -26.77 -4.76 -26.74
N LEU A 131 -26.40 -4.92 -25.47
CA LEU A 131 -25.03 -4.69 -25.00
C LEU A 131 -24.06 -5.72 -25.55
N GLU A 132 -24.45 -7.00 -25.61
CA GLU A 132 -23.65 -8.07 -26.21
C GLU A 132 -23.31 -7.75 -27.67
N LYS A 133 -24.29 -7.32 -28.46
CA LYS A 133 -24.06 -6.90 -29.86
C LYS A 133 -23.12 -5.69 -29.98
N LYS A 134 -23.19 -4.74 -29.04
CA LYS A 134 -22.27 -3.58 -29.01
C LYS A 134 -20.85 -4.01 -28.70
N ILE A 135 -20.67 -4.93 -27.76
CA ILE A 135 -19.36 -5.50 -27.41
C ILE A 135 -18.77 -6.21 -28.64
N GLU A 136 -19.55 -7.07 -29.28
CA GLU A 136 -19.12 -7.79 -30.48
C GLU A 136 -18.73 -6.83 -31.62
N ALA A 137 -19.49 -5.76 -31.83
CA ALA A 137 -19.14 -4.74 -32.82
C ALA A 137 -17.83 -4.01 -32.50
N ILE A 138 -17.61 -3.65 -31.23
CA ILE A 138 -16.37 -2.99 -30.77
C ILE A 138 -15.18 -3.94 -30.89
N ASP A 139 -15.32 -5.20 -30.48
CA ASP A 139 -14.26 -6.20 -30.56
C ASP A 139 -13.92 -6.53 -32.02
N GLY A 140 -14.92 -6.60 -32.90
CA GLY A 140 -14.71 -6.75 -34.34
C GLY A 140 -13.94 -5.56 -34.93
N TYR A 141 -14.32 -4.32 -34.57
CA TYR A 141 -13.60 -3.13 -35.02
C TYR A 141 -12.16 -3.07 -34.45
N LYS A 142 -11.95 -3.46 -33.20
CA LYS A 142 -10.62 -3.58 -32.59
C LYS A 142 -9.75 -4.61 -33.30
N SER A 143 -10.29 -5.79 -33.61
CA SER A 143 -9.59 -6.83 -34.36
C SER A 143 -9.15 -6.32 -35.74
N LYS A 144 -10.04 -5.59 -36.44
CA LYS A 144 -9.69 -4.89 -37.69
C LYS A 144 -8.54 -3.88 -37.49
N LEU A 145 -8.59 -3.03 -36.46
CA LEU A 145 -7.50 -2.09 -36.13
C LEU A 145 -6.16 -2.79 -35.85
N LEU A 146 -6.19 -4.05 -35.40
CA LEU A 146 -5.01 -4.89 -35.17
C LEU A 146 -4.54 -5.63 -36.44
N GLY A 147 -5.24 -5.46 -37.56
CA GLY A 147 -4.90 -6.08 -38.84
C GLY A 147 -5.46 -7.49 -39.03
N GLU A 148 -6.37 -7.92 -38.17
CA GLU A 148 -7.02 -9.22 -38.25
C GLU A 148 -8.35 -9.15 -39.03
N GLY A 149 -8.73 -10.24 -39.69
CA GLY A 149 -10.06 -10.34 -40.33
C GLY A 149 -10.31 -9.36 -41.50
N LEU A 150 -9.26 -8.77 -42.09
CA LEU A 150 -9.40 -7.73 -43.12
C LEU A 150 -9.99 -8.25 -44.44
N GLY A 151 -9.98 -9.56 -44.69
CA GLY A 151 -10.48 -10.15 -45.93
C GLY A 151 -11.98 -9.93 -46.19
N SER A 152 -12.77 -9.61 -45.17
CA SER A 152 -14.18 -9.27 -45.30
C SER A 152 -14.46 -7.76 -45.36
N CYS A 153 -13.42 -6.92 -45.33
CA CYS A 153 -13.58 -5.47 -45.37
C CYS A 153 -13.62 -4.96 -46.82
N SER A 154 -14.46 -3.96 -47.06
CA SER A 154 -14.46 -3.22 -48.31
C SER A 154 -13.24 -2.30 -48.42
N VAL A 155 -12.90 -1.89 -49.64
CA VAL A 155 -11.80 -0.95 -49.91
C VAL A 155 -11.99 0.38 -49.16
N GLN A 156 -13.22 0.87 -49.09
CA GLN A 156 -13.53 2.11 -48.38
C GLN A 156 -13.31 1.98 -46.87
N GLU A 157 -13.76 0.89 -46.25
CA GLU A 157 -13.53 0.63 -44.83
C GLU A 157 -12.03 0.50 -44.50
N LEU A 158 -11.26 -0.14 -45.38
CA LEU A 158 -9.80 -0.25 -45.23
C LEU A 158 -9.12 1.11 -45.29
N GLN A 159 -9.55 1.98 -46.21
CA GLN A 159 -9.01 3.34 -46.35
C GLN A 159 -9.34 4.21 -45.13
N GLU A 160 -10.57 4.11 -44.59
CA GLU A 160 -10.94 4.80 -43.36
C GLU A 160 -10.11 4.33 -42.16
N LEU A 161 -9.87 3.02 -42.06
CA LEU A 161 -9.05 2.41 -41.03
C LEU A 161 -7.59 2.88 -41.11
N GLU A 162 -7.01 2.89 -42.31
CA GLU A 162 -5.66 3.39 -42.58
C GLU A 162 -5.51 4.85 -42.11
N VAL A 163 -6.41 5.73 -42.55
CA VAL A 163 -6.38 7.16 -42.16
C VAL A 163 -6.50 7.34 -40.64
N GLN A 164 -7.32 6.53 -39.96
CA GLN A 164 -7.45 6.58 -38.51
C GLN A 164 -6.18 6.09 -37.79
N LEU A 165 -5.57 5.01 -38.28
CA LEU A 165 -4.32 4.49 -37.75
C LEU A 165 -3.17 5.49 -37.95
N GLU A 166 -3.05 6.10 -39.13
CA GLU A 166 -2.04 7.12 -39.39
C GLU A 166 -2.19 8.34 -38.46
N LYS A 167 -3.41 8.86 -38.31
CA LYS A 167 -3.69 9.99 -37.41
C LYS A 167 -3.32 9.66 -35.96
N SER A 168 -3.75 8.50 -35.46
CA SER A 168 -3.46 8.09 -34.09
C SER A 168 -1.96 7.83 -33.87
N LEU A 169 -1.28 7.17 -34.81
CA LEU A 169 0.17 6.97 -34.77
C LEU A 169 0.95 8.28 -34.80
N CYS A 170 0.53 9.25 -35.61
CA CYS A 170 1.12 10.58 -35.64
C CYS A 170 1.03 11.26 -34.26
N CYS A 171 -0.15 11.23 -33.64
CA CYS A 171 -0.36 11.75 -32.29
C CYS A 171 0.53 11.05 -31.24
N ILE A 172 0.59 9.72 -31.27
CA ILE A 172 1.41 8.91 -30.34
C ILE A 172 2.90 9.24 -30.53
N ARG A 173 3.39 9.26 -31.77
CA ARG A 173 4.80 9.57 -32.09
C ARG A 173 5.15 10.97 -31.60
N ARG A 174 4.32 11.97 -31.89
CA ARG A 174 4.54 13.35 -31.44
C ARG A 174 4.61 13.44 -29.91
N LYS A 175 3.70 12.77 -29.20
CA LYS A 175 3.69 12.77 -27.73
C LYS A 175 4.94 12.07 -27.16
N LYS A 176 5.32 10.91 -27.71
CA LYS A 176 6.52 10.18 -27.32
C LYS A 176 7.79 11.01 -27.55
N GLN A 177 7.89 11.66 -28.71
CA GLN A 177 9.01 12.53 -29.04
C GLN A 177 9.09 13.73 -28.10
N LYS A 178 7.95 14.36 -27.78
CA LYS A 178 7.90 15.45 -26.80
C LYS A 178 8.42 15.01 -25.43
N MET A 179 7.90 13.92 -24.89
CA MET A 179 8.36 13.40 -23.58
C MET A 179 9.86 13.08 -23.56
N LEU A 180 10.38 12.49 -24.65
CA LEU A 180 11.80 12.20 -24.75
C LEU A 180 12.65 13.47 -24.81
N MET A 181 12.20 14.49 -25.56
CA MET A 181 12.90 15.77 -25.63
C MET A 181 12.89 16.49 -24.29
N ASP A 182 11.76 16.48 -23.58
CA ASP A 182 11.65 17.07 -22.24
C ASP A 182 12.65 16.38 -21.27
N GLN A 183 12.77 15.04 -21.32
CA GLN A 183 13.75 14.29 -20.53
C GLN A 183 15.20 14.62 -20.90
N ILE A 184 15.51 14.76 -22.20
CA ILE A 184 16.86 15.15 -22.66
C ILE A 184 17.21 16.53 -22.13
N LEU A 185 16.28 17.48 -22.17
CA LEU A 185 16.50 18.83 -21.65
C LEU A 185 16.76 18.82 -20.14
N GLU A 186 15.94 18.09 -19.38
CA GLU A 186 16.11 17.96 -17.92
C GLU A 186 17.47 17.35 -17.56
N LEU A 187 17.91 16.31 -18.29
CA LEU A 187 19.21 15.68 -18.06
C LEU A 187 20.37 16.61 -18.41
N LYS A 188 20.27 17.37 -19.51
CA LYS A 188 21.28 18.37 -19.87
C LYS A 188 21.40 19.48 -18.84
N GLU A 189 20.27 19.94 -18.28
CA GLU A 189 20.30 20.93 -17.20
C GLU A 189 21.01 20.38 -15.96
N LYS A 190 20.68 19.15 -15.55
CA LYS A 190 21.36 18.47 -14.43
C LYS A 190 22.86 18.32 -14.67
N GLU A 191 23.28 17.94 -15.88
CA GLU A 191 24.68 17.87 -16.27
C GLU A 191 25.38 19.22 -16.05
N THR A 192 24.79 20.32 -16.54
CA THR A 192 25.38 21.66 -16.38
C THR A 192 25.46 22.10 -14.91
N ASN A 193 24.47 21.75 -14.10
CA ASN A 193 24.46 22.08 -12.67
C ASN A 193 25.53 21.30 -11.91
N LEU A 194 25.63 19.98 -12.16
CA LEU A 194 26.66 19.14 -11.57
C LEU A 194 28.07 19.58 -11.99
N LEU A 195 28.26 20.05 -13.23
CA LEU A 195 29.55 20.59 -13.67
C LEU A 195 29.92 21.86 -12.91
N LYS A 196 28.97 22.77 -12.68
CA LYS A 196 29.18 23.98 -11.87
C LYS A 196 29.52 23.65 -10.41
N GLU A 197 28.78 22.72 -9.81
CA GLU A 197 29.05 22.26 -8.44
C GLU A 197 30.44 21.61 -8.32
N ASN A 198 30.80 20.74 -9.27
CA ASN A 198 32.13 20.14 -9.31
C ASN A 198 33.25 21.17 -9.47
N MET A 199 33.03 22.23 -10.25
CA MET A 199 33.99 23.33 -10.38
C MET A 199 34.20 24.02 -9.02
N VAL A 200 33.11 24.38 -8.33
CA VAL A 200 33.18 25.00 -7.00
C VAL A 200 33.88 24.10 -5.98
N LEU A 201 33.55 22.80 -5.97
CA LEU A 201 34.19 21.84 -5.06
C LEU A 201 35.69 21.69 -5.36
N ARG A 202 36.10 21.69 -6.63
CA ARG A 202 37.52 21.68 -6.99
C ARG A 202 38.23 22.93 -6.50
N ASP A 203 37.64 24.11 -6.70
CA ASP A 203 38.20 25.37 -6.21
C ASP A 203 38.37 25.37 -4.69
N GLN A 204 37.38 24.83 -3.96
CA GLN A 204 37.49 24.67 -2.50
C GLN A 204 38.62 23.73 -2.10
N VAL A 205 38.82 22.61 -2.82
CA VAL A 205 39.93 21.69 -2.58
C VAL A 205 41.27 22.38 -2.82
N TYR A 206 41.41 23.17 -3.89
CA TYR A 206 42.64 23.94 -4.14
C TYR A 206 42.91 24.94 -3.01
N ILE A 207 41.89 25.70 -2.58
CA ILE A 207 42.03 26.63 -1.44
C ILE A 207 42.45 25.90 -0.17
N CYS A 208 41.84 24.75 0.15
CA CYS A 208 42.22 23.94 1.29
C CYS A 208 43.67 23.45 1.20
N PHE A 209 44.10 23.02 0.01
CA PHE A 209 45.47 22.59 -0.23
C PHE A 209 46.47 23.74 -0.02
N ASP A 210 46.22 24.91 -0.61
CA ASP A 210 47.06 26.10 -0.45
C ASP A 210 47.16 26.55 1.02
N LEU A 211 46.06 26.48 1.78
CA LEU A 211 46.05 26.78 3.22
C LEU A 211 46.89 25.77 4.02
N ILE A 212 46.83 24.48 3.67
CA ILE A 212 47.63 23.45 4.32
C ILE A 212 49.12 23.65 4.04
N GLU A 213 49.51 23.93 2.80
CA GLU A 213 50.91 24.23 2.45
C GLU A 213 51.41 25.48 3.20
N MET A 214 50.62 26.56 3.21
CA MET A 214 50.97 27.77 3.95
C MET A 214 51.13 27.52 5.46
N LEU A 215 50.23 26.75 6.08
CA LEU A 215 50.33 26.39 7.49
C LEU A 215 51.55 25.52 7.78
N PHE A 216 51.89 24.59 6.89
CA PHE A 216 53.08 23.75 7.02
C PHE A 216 54.36 24.58 6.98
N GLU A 217 54.48 25.53 6.04
CA GLU A 217 55.61 26.45 5.94
C GLU A 217 55.74 27.34 7.19
N ILE A 218 54.63 27.89 7.69
CA ILE A 218 54.61 28.69 8.92
C ILE A 218 55.06 27.85 10.13
N LEU A 219 54.52 26.62 10.25
CA LEU A 219 54.84 25.73 11.36
C LEU A 219 56.30 25.28 11.31
N LEU A 220 56.80 24.94 10.12
CA LEU A 220 58.21 24.57 9.90
C LEU A 220 59.15 25.72 10.29
N THR A 221 58.84 26.95 9.85
CA THR A 221 59.61 28.15 10.20
C THR A 221 59.65 28.35 11.72
N ARG A 222 58.50 28.25 12.39
CA ARG A 222 58.42 28.38 13.86
C ARG A 222 59.17 27.28 14.61
N VAL A 223 59.13 26.05 14.12
CA VAL A 223 59.90 24.94 14.71
C VAL A 223 61.40 25.21 14.57
N ILE A 224 61.86 25.70 13.42
CA ILE A 224 63.27 26.04 13.20
C ILE A 224 63.71 27.21 14.10
N GLU A 225 62.91 28.28 14.20
CA GLU A 225 63.18 29.41 15.10
C GLU A 225 63.33 28.94 16.55
N LEU A 226 62.35 28.18 17.07
CA LEU A 226 62.39 27.64 18.43
C LEU A 226 63.60 26.73 18.66
N ALA A 227 63.92 25.86 17.69
CA ALA A 227 65.10 25.01 17.78
C ALA A 227 66.40 25.83 17.82
N SER A 228 66.48 26.91 17.05
CA SER A 228 67.63 27.82 17.06
C SER A 228 67.76 28.57 18.39
N GLU A 229 66.64 29.04 18.97
CA GLU A 229 66.60 29.71 20.27
C GLU A 229 67.09 28.77 21.38
N ILE A 230 66.59 27.53 21.41
CA ILE A 230 67.02 26.50 22.37
C ILE A 230 68.51 26.18 22.19
N TYR A 231 68.97 25.99 20.95
CA TYR A 231 70.38 25.69 20.68
C TYR A 231 71.30 26.84 21.15
N ILE A 232 70.95 28.08 20.86
CA ILE A 232 71.70 29.27 21.30
C ILE A 232 71.74 29.33 22.83
N CYS A 233 70.63 29.10 23.52
CA CYS A 233 70.58 29.04 24.99
C CYS A 233 71.52 27.96 25.54
N CYS A 234 71.47 26.74 25.00
CA CYS A 234 72.33 25.63 25.43
C CYS A 234 73.82 25.94 25.22
N VAL A 235 74.21 26.51 24.07
CA VAL A 235 75.60 26.88 23.79
C VAL A 235 76.05 28.00 24.74
N HIS A 236 75.20 28.99 24.99
CA HIS A 236 75.51 30.09 25.91
C HIS A 236 75.72 29.58 27.34
N GLU A 237 74.86 28.69 27.84
CA GLU A 237 75.04 28.03 29.14
C GLU A 237 76.33 27.21 29.21
N TRP A 238 76.63 26.43 28.17
CA TRP A 238 77.85 25.63 28.11
C TRP A 238 79.11 26.51 28.10
N MET A 239 79.13 27.58 27.31
CA MET A 239 80.25 28.53 27.27
C MET A 239 80.44 29.23 28.61
N ASN A 240 79.36 29.65 29.28
CA ASN A 240 79.44 30.26 30.62
C ASN A 240 79.97 29.26 31.66
N GLY A 241 79.53 27.99 31.60
CA GLY A 241 80.05 26.93 32.45
C GLY A 241 81.55 26.65 32.20
N PHE A 242 81.95 26.58 30.93
CA PHE A 242 83.34 26.40 30.53
C PHE A 242 84.23 27.57 30.99
N MET A 243 83.79 28.81 30.77
CA MET A 243 84.50 30.01 31.24
C MET A 243 84.61 30.06 32.76
N GLY A 244 83.55 29.66 33.48
CA GLY A 244 83.58 29.52 34.94
C GLY A 244 84.59 28.48 35.41
N TRP A 245 84.67 27.33 34.72
CA TRP A 245 85.64 26.28 35.03
C TRP A 245 87.08 26.73 34.74
N CYS A 246 87.32 27.40 33.60
CA CYS A 246 88.61 28.00 33.29
C CYS A 246 89.03 29.05 34.33
N MET A 247 88.12 29.95 34.73
CA MET A 247 88.39 30.93 35.80
C MET A 247 88.73 30.25 37.14
N ALA A 248 88.00 29.19 37.51
CA ALA A 248 88.30 28.42 38.72
C ALA A 248 89.69 27.75 38.65
N CYS A 249 90.06 27.19 37.49
CA CYS A 249 91.40 26.64 37.27
C CYS A 249 92.49 27.71 37.34
N ILE A 250 92.28 28.89 36.75
CA ILE A 250 93.24 30.00 36.83
C ILE A 250 93.43 30.42 38.28
N LEU A 251 92.34 30.64 39.03
CA LEU A 251 92.40 30.99 40.45
C LEU A 251 93.06 29.89 41.30
N ALA A 252 92.86 28.61 40.96
CA ALA A 252 93.53 27.50 41.63
C ALA A 252 95.03 27.48 41.34
N VAL A 253 95.46 27.78 40.12
CA VAL A 253 96.88 27.88 39.74
C VAL A 253 97.52 29.11 40.37
N GLU A 254 96.86 30.27 40.38
CA GLU A 254 97.35 31.46 41.09
C GLU A 254 97.44 31.22 42.60
N GLY A 255 96.47 30.52 43.18
CA GLY A 255 96.51 30.07 44.57
C GLY A 255 97.65 29.09 44.84
N PHE A 256 97.92 28.16 43.92
CA PHE A 256 99.03 27.22 44.03
C PHE A 256 100.40 27.92 43.92
N VAL A 257 100.53 28.88 43.01
CA VAL A 257 101.73 29.74 42.89
C VAL A 257 101.91 30.61 44.13
N ALA A 258 100.84 31.13 44.73
CA ALA A 258 100.91 31.89 45.98
C ALA A 258 101.33 31.02 47.18
N VAL A 259 100.97 29.73 47.20
CA VAL A 259 101.36 28.78 48.25
C VAL A 259 102.79 28.25 48.05
N CYS A 260 103.23 28.01 46.82
CA CYS A 260 104.57 27.51 46.52
C CYS A 260 105.64 28.60 46.35
N GLY A 261 105.27 29.84 45.98
CA GLY A 261 106.19 30.98 45.86
C GLY A 261 106.54 31.65 47.20
N GLY A 262 106.12 31.07 48.32
CA GLY A 262 106.51 31.47 49.68
C GLY A 262 107.69 30.68 50.25
N ALA A 263 108.37 29.86 49.44
CA ALA A 263 109.59 29.15 49.83
C ALA A 263 110.69 29.40 48.79
N GLU A 264 111.75 30.07 49.25
CA GLU A 264 112.99 30.50 48.58
C GLU A 264 112.98 31.87 47.85
#